data_AF-A0A9P9MFR0-F1
#
_entry.id   AF-A0A9P9MFR0-F1
#
_cell.length_a   1.000
_cell.length_b   1.000
_cell.length_c   1.000
_cell.angle_alpha   90.00
_cell.angle_beta   90.00
_cell.angle_gamma   90.00
#
_symmetry.space_group_name_H-M   'P 1'
#
loop_
_entity.id
_entity.type
_entity.pdbx_description
1 polymer ?
#
loop_
_entity_poly.entity_id
_entity_poly.type
_entity_poly.pdbx_seq_one_letter_code
_entity_poly.pdbx_strand_id
1 'polypeptide(L)'
;MACIDPFVQFDDESFALQLQLDEIEAQRELQPGKWSANNPPDFALAFDDFEAELKKALFVVEDLKFAHSIAKAVDSDALAIEESRVLSWT
;
A
#
# COMPACT_ATOMS: atom_id res chain seq x y z
N MET A 1 -20.71 9.87 9.52
CA MET A 1 -19.38 9.48 9.01
C MET A 1 -19.57 9.18 7.55
N ALA A 2 -18.94 9.96 6.66
CA ALA A 2 -18.97 9.64 5.24
C ALA A 2 -18.33 8.26 5.06
N CYS A 3 -19.01 7.34 4.37
CA CYS A 3 -18.42 6.09 3.93
C CYS A 3 -17.40 6.48 2.85
N ILE A 4 -16.14 6.67 3.24
CA ILE A 4 -15.06 6.96 2.30
C ILE A 4 -14.77 5.64 1.58
N ASP A 5 -14.69 5.68 0.25
CA ASP A 5 -14.34 4.52 -0.56
C ASP A 5 -12.98 3.97 -0.10
N PRO A 6 -12.90 2.71 0.34
CA PRO A 6 -11.65 2.10 0.79
C PRO A 6 -10.54 2.19 -0.26
N PHE A 7 -10.88 2.16 -1.56
CA PHE A 7 -9.90 2.33 -2.63
C PHE A 7 -9.23 3.71 -2.60
N VAL A 8 -9.99 4.78 -2.39
CA VAL A 8 -9.45 6.14 -2.30
C VAL A 8 -8.52 6.26 -1.09
N GLN A 9 -8.89 5.65 0.05
CA GLN A 9 -8.02 5.63 1.23
C GLN A 9 -6.70 4.89 0.96
N PHE A 10 -6.76 3.73 0.31
CA PHE A 10 -5.57 2.97 -0.01
C PHE A 10 -4.69 3.66 -1.06
N ASP A 11 -5.28 4.39 -2.02
CA ASP A 11 -4.54 5.20 -2.99
C ASP A 11 -3.80 6.37 -2.31
N ASP A 12 -4.48 7.10 -1.42
CA ASP A 12 -3.88 8.17 -0.63
C ASP A 12 -2.73 7.64 0.24
N GLU A 13 -2.94 6.49 0.90
CA GLU A 13 -1.91 5.84 1.73
C GLU A 13 -0.71 5.37 0.90
N SER A 14 -0.95 4.74 -0.25
CA SER A 14 0.12 4.32 -1.16
C SER A 14 0.95 5.51 -1.64
N PHE A 15 0.27 6.61 -2.00
CA PHE A 15 0.92 7.84 -2.45
C PHE A 15 1.77 8.47 -1.35
N ALA A 16 1.25 8.53 -0.11
CA ALA A 16 1.99 9.06 1.03
C ALA A 16 3.24 8.21 1.35
N LEU A 17 3.13 6.88 1.30
CA LEU A 17 4.26 5.97 1.52
C LEU A 17 5.32 6.11 0.43
N GLN A 18 4.91 6.25 -0.84
CA GLN A 18 5.83 6.48 -1.95
C GLN A 18 6.57 7.81 -1.79
N LEU A 19 5.87 8.88 -1.40
CA LEU A 19 6.48 10.19 -1.16
C LEU A 19 7.57 10.13 -0.06
N GLN A 20 7.35 9.34 1.00
CA GLN A 20 8.34 9.14 2.05
C GLN A 20 9.57 8.36 1.56
N LEU A 21 9.38 7.36 0.69
CA LEU A 21 10.49 6.64 0.06
C LEU A 21 11.32 7.56 -0.83
N ASP A 22 10.66 8.40 -1.64
CA ASP A 22 11.33 9.37 -2.51
C ASP A 22 12.14 10.38 -1.67
N GLU A 23 11.63 10.78 -0.49
CA GLU A 23 12.37 11.65 0.44
C GLU A 23 13.62 10.95 1.01
N ILE A 24 13.52 9.68 1.39
CA ILE A 24 14.67 8.89 1.86
C ILE A 24 15.73 8.79 0.76
N GLU A 25 15.33 8.54 -0.48
CA GLU A 25 16.24 8.47 -1.63
C GLU A 25 16.94 9.82 -1.87
N ALA A 26 16.19 10.92 -1.88
CA ALA A 26 16.75 12.26 -2.01
C ALA A 26 17.75 12.58 -0.88
N GLN A 27 17.46 12.17 0.36
CA GLN A 27 18.39 12.35 1.48
C GLN A 27 19.66 11.49 1.35
N ARG A 28 19.57 10.28 0.80
CA ARG A 28 20.75 9.43 0.52
C ARG A 28 21.64 10.05 -0.55
N GLU A 29 21.08 10.60 -1.62
CA GLU A 29 21.84 11.27 -2.68
C GLU A 29 22.62 12.48 -2.17
N LEU A 30 22.07 13.20 -1.18
CA LEU A 30 22.72 14.34 -0.53
C LEU A 30 23.85 13.95 0.43
N GLN A 31 24.03 12.67 0.74
CA GLN A 31 25.03 12.14 1.68
C GLN A 31 26.11 11.30 0.97
N PRO A 32 26.93 11.87 0.06
CA PRO A 32 27.96 11.12 -0.62
C PRO A 32 29.05 10.66 0.36
N GLY A 33 29.05 9.36 0.69
CA GLY A 33 30.25 8.58 1.02
C GLY A 33 31.02 8.96 2.29
N LYS A 34 30.37 9.32 3.40
CA LYS A 34 31.08 9.75 4.62
C LYS A 34 31.50 8.64 5.59
N TRP A 35 31.11 7.39 5.37
CA TRP A 35 31.23 6.34 6.41
C TRP A 35 31.86 5.08 5.84
N SER A 36 32.69 4.40 6.64
CA SER A 36 33.25 3.11 6.26
C SER A 36 32.15 2.05 6.27
N ALA A 37 32.20 1.11 5.31
CA ALA A 37 31.15 0.08 5.15
C ALA A 37 30.93 -0.79 6.41
N ASN A 38 31.91 -0.85 7.31
CA ASN A 38 31.85 -1.63 8.55
C ASN A 38 31.42 -0.81 9.78
N ASN A 39 31.22 0.50 9.64
CA ASN A 39 30.79 1.35 10.74
C ASN A 39 29.85 2.47 10.21
N PRO A 40 28.65 2.10 9.72
CA PRO A 40 27.65 3.08 9.36
C PRO A 40 27.23 3.85 10.62
N PRO A 41 26.93 5.15 10.49
CA PRO A 41 26.36 5.91 11.59
C PRO A 41 24.95 5.41 11.89
N ASP A 42 24.52 5.58 13.13
CA ASP A 42 23.22 5.11 13.64
C ASP A 42 22.04 5.54 12.76
N PHE A 43 22.07 6.79 12.27
CA PHE A 43 21.02 7.29 11.39
C PHE A 43 20.94 6.54 10.05
N ALA A 44 22.06 6.04 9.51
CA ALA A 44 22.05 5.28 8.25
C ALA A 44 21.35 3.93 8.43
N LEU A 45 21.60 3.26 9.57
CA LEU A 45 20.88 2.04 9.94
C LEU A 45 19.39 2.33 10.15
N ALA A 46 19.05 3.41 10.84
CA ALA A 46 17.66 3.81 11.04
C ALA A 46 16.93 4.11 9.72
N PHE A 47 17.60 4.74 8.74
CA PHE A 47 17.02 4.96 7.40
C PHE A 47 16.84 3.65 6.62
N ASP A 48 17.81 2.72 6.68
CA ASP A 48 17.69 1.41 6.06
C ASP A 48 16.50 0.62 6.64
N ASP A 49 16.38 0.59 7.96
CA ASP A 49 15.28 -0.08 8.65
C ASP A 49 13.92 0.58 8.33
N PHE A 50 13.86 1.91 8.36
CA PHE A 50 12.64 2.65 8.05
C PHE A 50 12.22 2.46 6.58
N GLU A 51 13.15 2.48 5.63
CA GLU A 51 12.87 2.18 4.23
C GLU A 51 12.31 0.76 4.04
N ALA A 52 12.86 -0.22 4.77
CA ALA A 52 12.35 -1.59 4.75
C ALA A 52 10.92 -1.69 5.30
N GLU A 53 10.61 -0.94 6.38
CA GLU A 53 9.27 -0.85 6.94
C GLU A 53 8.27 -0.21 5.97
N LEU A 54 8.65 0.89 5.29
CA LEU A 54 7.80 1.56 4.31
C LEU A 54 7.49 0.66 3.11
N LYS A 55 8.48 -0.06 2.59
CA LYS A 55 8.26 -1.04 1.50
C LYS A 55 7.32 -2.15 1.93
N LYS A 56 7.43 -2.62 3.16
CA LYS A 56 6.52 -3.63 3.72
C LYS A 56 5.10 -3.07 3.87
N ALA A 57 4.96 -1.84 4.34
CA ALA A 57 3.66 -1.19 4.44
C ALA A 57 2.99 -1.04 3.06
N LEU A 58 3.75 -0.65 2.04
CA LEU A 58 3.25 -0.53 0.67
C LEU A 58 2.73 -1.88 0.13
N PHE A 59 3.46 -2.97 0.38
CA PHE A 59 3.01 -4.32 0.04
C PHE A 59 1.69 -4.71 0.75
N VAL A 60 1.53 -4.33 2.02
CA VAL A 60 0.28 -4.57 2.77
C VAL A 60 -0.88 -3.78 2.16
N VAL A 61 -0.66 -2.52 1.78
CA VAL A 61 -1.70 -1.69 1.15
C VAL A 61 -2.12 -2.26 -0.21
N GLU A 62 -1.18 -2.73 -1.02
CA GLU A 62 -1.48 -3.39 -2.30
C GLU A 62 -2.30 -4.67 -2.10
N ASP A 63 -1.94 -5.50 -1.11
CA ASP A 63 -2.69 -6.71 -0.77
C ASP A 63 -4.11 -6.38 -0.30
N LEU A 64 -4.28 -5.33 0.52
CA LEU A 64 -5.59 -4.85 0.96
C LEU A 64 -6.45 -4.36 -0.22
N LYS A 65 -5.88 -3.59 -1.16
CA LYS A 65 -6.57 -3.19 -2.39
C LYS A 65 -7.05 -4.40 -3.18
N PHE A 66 -6.20 -5.41 -3.32
CA PHE A 66 -6.52 -6.63 -4.03
C PHE A 66 -7.63 -7.43 -3.33
N ALA A 67 -7.53 -7.63 -2.02
CA ALA A 67 -8.53 -8.32 -1.22
C ALA A 67 -9.90 -7.60 -1.29
N HIS A 68 -9.89 -6.26 -1.23
CA HIS A 68 -11.12 -5.48 -1.33
C HIS A 68 -11.77 -5.56 -2.72
N SER A 69 -10.97 -5.60 -3.78
CA SER A 69 -11.43 -5.84 -5.15
C SER A 69 -12.15 -7.19 -5.27
N ILE A 70 -11.56 -8.26 -4.72
CA ILE A 70 -12.17 -9.60 -4.70
C ILE A 70 -13.48 -9.58 -3.93
N ALA A 71 -13.50 -9.02 -2.72
CA ALA A 71 -14.71 -8.95 -1.91
C ALA A 71 -15.86 -8.25 -2.66
N LYS A 72 -15.56 -7.11 -3.28
CA LYS A 72 -16.55 -6.35 -4.07
C LYS A 72 -17.07 -7.13 -5.28
N ALA A 73 -16.19 -7.86 -5.97
CA ALA A 73 -16.61 -8.72 -7.10
C ALA A 73 -17.51 -9.86 -6.63
N VAL A 74 -17.15 -10.53 -5.52
CA VAL A 74 -17.95 -11.62 -4.94
C VAL A 74 -19.34 -11.11 -4.51
N ASP A 75 -19.41 -9.97 -3.84
CA ASP A 75 -20.68 -9.37 -3.40
C ASP A 75 -21.57 -9.00 -4.61
N SER A 76 -20.97 -8.45 -5.67
CA SER A 76 -21.68 -8.13 -6.91
C SER A 76 -22.20 -9.38 -7.63
N ASP A 77 -21.38 -10.42 -7.73
CA ASP A 77 -21.75 -11.68 -8.40
C ASP A 77 -22.84 -12.42 -7.62
N ALA A 78 -22.80 -12.39 -6.28
CA ALA A 78 -23.83 -12.99 -5.44
C ALA A 78 -25.22 -12.40 -5.74
N LEU A 79 -25.30 -11.07 -5.87
CA LEU A 79 -26.54 -10.37 -6.25
C LEU A 79 -27.00 -10.76 -7.66
N ALA A 80 -26.10 -10.79 -8.64
CA ALA A 80 -26.44 -11.17 -10.01
C ALA A 80 -26.96 -12.62 -10.13
N ILE A 81 -26.38 -13.54 -9.35
CA ILE A 81 -26.84 -14.93 -9.28
C ILE A 81 -28.25 -15.01 -8.69
N GLU A 82 -28.54 -14.25 -7.64
CA GLU A 82 -29.86 -14.20 -7.03
C GLU A 82 -30.91 -13.65 -8.01
N GLU A 83 -30.63 -12.53 -8.68
CA GLU A 83 -31.51 -11.96 -9.71
C GLU A 83 -31.78 -12.96 -10.85
N SER A 84 -30.74 -13.65 -11.32
CA SER A 84 -30.85 -14.67 -12.38
C SER A 84 -31.71 -15.85 -11.95
N ARG A 85 -31.66 -16.24 -10.67
CA ARG A 85 -32.52 -17.30 -10.12
C ARG A 85 -33.98 -16.86 -10.10
N VAL A 86 -34.28 -15.65 -9.66
CA VAL A 86 -35.66 -15.14 -9.61
C VAL A 86 -36.27 -15.04 -11.00
N LEU A 87 -35.50 -14.58 -11.99
CA LEU A 87 -35.92 -14.47 -13.39
C LEU A 87 -36.13 -15.83 -14.09
N SER A 88 -35.53 -16.92 -13.60
CA SER A 88 -35.71 -18.25 -14.23
C SER A 88 -37.04 -18.94 -13.88
N TRP A 89 -37.83 -18.39 -12.94
CA TRP A 89 -39.10 -18.97 -12.49
C TRP A 89 -40.34 -18.12 -12.84
N THR A 90 -40.14 -17.01 -13.55
CA THR A 90 -41.20 -16.14 -14.10
C THR A 90 -41.21 -16.22 -15.62
#